data_AF-A0A931WB00-F1
#
_entry.id   AF-A0A931WB00-F1
#
_cell.length_a   1.000
_cell.length_b   1.000
_cell.length_c   1.000
_cell.angle_alpha   90.00
_cell.angle_beta   90.00
_cell.angle_gamma   90.00
#
_symmetry.space_group_name_H-M   'P 1'
#
loop_
_entity.id
_entity.type
_entity.pdbx_description
1 polymer ?
#
loop_
_entity_poly.entity_id
_entity_poly.type
_entity_poly.pdbx_seq_one_letter_code
_entity_poly.pdbx_strand_id
1 'polypeptide(L)'
;MIGIDIIAVRRFIKLAQGDFPHWKKFFTHEEWEYAFNRPNPSASLAGLYAAKEALMKAAGGDLVGRFDRISVAHQKDGTPRACIDGETSKHFYISISHTDETAVAVAARYA
;
A
#
# COMPACT_ATOMS: atom_id res chain seq x y z
N MET A 1 -4.84 11.36 -13.74
CA MET A 1 -3.57 11.67 -13.05
C MET A 1 -2.88 10.36 -12.68
N ILE A 2 -1.55 10.34 -12.63
CA ILE A 2 -0.76 9.14 -12.33
C ILE A 2 0.10 9.43 -11.10
N GLY A 3 0.26 8.43 -10.24
CA GLY A 3 1.20 8.43 -9.12
C GLY A 3 2.07 7.18 -9.18
N ILE A 4 3.33 7.32 -8.79
CA ILE A 4 4.29 6.24 -8.67
C ILE A 4 5.10 6.42 -7.40
N ASP A 5 5.45 5.32 -6.75
CA ASP A 5 6.35 5.33 -5.60
C ASP A 5 7.25 4.10 -5.55
N ILE A 6 8.41 4.26 -4.93
CA ILE A 6 9.44 3.21 -4.79
C ILE A 6 9.98 3.20 -3.37
N ILE A 7 10.07 2.01 -2.79
CA ILE A 7 10.35 1.81 -1.38
C ILE A 7 11.38 0.70 -1.21
N ALA A 8 12.39 0.95 -0.38
CA ALA A 8 13.34 -0.07 0.03
C ALA A 8 12.70 -1.05 1.04
N VAL A 9 12.67 -2.34 0.72
CA VAL A 9 12.09 -3.42 1.54
C VAL A 9 12.75 -3.50 2.91
N ARG A 10 14.07 -3.20 3.00
CA ARG A 10 14.83 -3.19 4.26
C ARG A 10 14.22 -2.29 5.35
N ARG A 11 13.45 -1.26 4.99
CA ARG A 11 12.75 -0.38 5.95
C ARG A 11 11.70 -1.14 6.78
N PHE A 12 11.24 -2.29 6.30
CA PHE A 12 10.16 -3.10 6.86
C PHE A 12 10.63 -4.41 7.49
N ILE A 13 11.94 -4.71 7.50
CA ILE A 13 12.48 -5.94 8.08
C ILE A 13 12.23 -5.98 9.60
N LYS A 14 12.60 -4.91 10.31
CA LYS A 14 12.34 -4.82 11.76
C LYS A 14 10.86 -4.74 12.09
N LEU A 15 10.04 -4.29 11.14
CA LEU A 15 8.59 -4.24 11.30
C LEU A 15 7.98 -5.63 11.41
N ALA A 16 8.42 -6.54 10.54
CA ALA A 16 7.98 -7.92 10.54
C ALA A 16 8.42 -8.70 11.79
N GLN A 17 9.33 -8.15 12.60
CA GLN A 17 9.84 -8.75 13.84
C GLN A 17 9.08 -8.29 15.11
N GLY A 18 8.01 -7.50 14.96
CA GLY A 18 7.05 -7.21 16.03
C GLY A 18 7.26 -5.90 16.82
N ASP A 19 8.17 -5.03 16.40
CA ASP A 19 8.69 -3.98 17.28
C ASP A 19 8.22 -2.53 16.98
N PHE A 20 7.01 -2.25 16.48
CA PHE A 20 6.65 -0.82 16.27
C PHE A 20 5.16 -0.46 16.35
N PRO A 21 4.69 0.13 17.47
CA PRO A 21 3.35 0.72 17.61
C PRO A 21 3.04 1.81 16.58
N HIS A 22 4.08 2.53 16.11
CA HIS A 22 3.95 3.70 15.24
C HIS A 22 3.41 3.39 13.84
N TRP A 23 3.41 2.14 13.40
CA TRP A 23 2.97 1.78 12.05
C TRP A 23 1.47 1.50 11.93
N LYS A 24 0.75 1.45 13.05
CA LYS A 24 -0.72 1.46 13.04
C LYS A 24 -1.31 2.70 12.37
N LYS A 25 -0.54 3.78 12.23
CA LYS A 25 -0.94 4.99 11.48
C LYS A 25 -0.78 4.86 9.96
N PHE A 26 -0.01 3.87 9.50
CA PHE A 26 0.32 3.69 8.09
C PHE A 26 -0.43 2.52 7.45
N PHE A 27 -0.86 1.53 8.24
CA PHE A 27 -1.53 0.32 7.75
C PHE A 27 -2.77 0.00 8.57
N THR A 28 -3.84 -0.43 7.89
CA THR A 28 -5.02 -0.99 8.56
C THR A 28 -4.75 -2.40 9.07
N HIS A 29 -5.64 -2.92 9.93
CA HIS A 29 -5.49 -4.27 10.46
C HIS A 29 -5.51 -5.33 9.34
N GLU A 30 -6.36 -5.14 8.33
CA GLU A 30 -6.50 -6.01 7.17
C GLU A 30 -5.25 -5.98 6.28
N GLU A 31 -4.62 -4.81 6.09
CA GLU A 31 -3.35 -4.67 5.36
C GLU A 31 -2.22 -5.43 6.08
N TRP A 32 -2.19 -5.35 7.41
CA TRP A 32 -1.25 -6.09 8.24
C TRP A 32 -1.45 -7.60 8.12
N GLU A 33 -2.68 -8.08 8.30
CA GLU A 33 -3.02 -9.50 8.19
C GLU A 33 -2.67 -10.04 6.80
N TYR A 34 -3.02 -9.29 5.75
CA TYR A 34 -2.66 -9.62 4.39
C TYR A 34 -1.14 -9.80 4.23
N ALA A 35 -0.35 -8.83 4.68
CA ALA A 35 1.09 -8.86 4.49
C ALA A 35 1.76 -10.01 5.27
N PHE A 36 1.32 -10.28 6.51
CA PHE A 36 1.88 -11.37 7.32
C PHE A 36 1.48 -12.77 6.86
N ASN A 37 0.41 -12.89 6.08
CA ASN A 37 0.02 -14.15 5.42
C ASN A 37 0.79 -14.41 4.11
N ARG A 38 1.72 -13.54 3.71
CA ARG A 38 2.57 -13.75 2.52
C ARG A 38 3.95 -14.31 2.89
N PRO A 39 4.63 -15.01 1.95
CA PRO A 39 5.95 -15.59 2.22
C PRO A 39 7.01 -14.57 2.67
N ASN A 40 6.94 -13.33 2.17
CA ASN A 40 7.80 -12.23 2.59
C ASN A 40 6.94 -11.03 3.06
N PRO A 41 6.65 -10.95 4.38
CA PRO A 41 5.85 -9.86 4.93
C PRO A 41 6.49 -8.48 4.75
N SER A 42 7.81 -8.37 4.86
CA SER A 42 8.51 -7.09 4.68
C SER A 42 8.37 -6.55 3.26
N ALA A 43 8.47 -7.41 2.24
CA ALA A 43 8.26 -7.01 0.85
C ALA A 43 6.79 -6.63 0.60
N SER A 44 5.85 -7.38 1.19
CA SER A 44 4.41 -7.09 1.09
C SER A 44 4.06 -5.73 1.72
N LEU A 45 4.57 -5.45 2.93
CA LEU A 45 4.39 -4.17 3.61
C LEU A 45 5.01 -3.00 2.82
N ALA A 46 6.20 -3.20 2.25
CA ALA A 46 6.83 -2.20 1.40
C ALA A 46 6.00 -1.90 0.14
N GLY A 47 5.45 -2.94 -0.49
CA GLY A 47 4.56 -2.80 -1.66
C GLY A 47 3.25 -2.09 -1.33
N LEU A 48 2.63 -2.42 -0.20
CA LEU A 48 1.43 -1.72 0.29
C LEU A 48 1.74 -0.25 0.56
N TYR A 49 2.86 0.05 1.23
CA TYR A 49 3.26 1.43 1.50
C TYR A 49 3.47 2.23 0.21
N ALA A 50 4.20 1.66 -0.76
CA ALA A 50 4.39 2.27 -2.07
C ALA A 50 3.05 2.50 -2.79
N ALA A 51 2.10 1.56 -2.68
CA ALA A 51 0.79 1.69 -3.30
C ALA A 51 -0.03 2.84 -2.69
N LYS A 52 0.02 3.00 -1.35
CA LYS A 52 -0.65 4.12 -0.67
C LYS A 52 -0.06 5.46 -1.07
N GLU A 53 1.26 5.57 -1.15
CA GLU A 53 1.95 6.77 -1.65
C GLU A 53 1.61 7.06 -3.12
N ALA A 54 1.61 6.05 -3.99
CA ALA A 54 1.21 6.19 -5.38
C ALA A 54 -0.26 6.66 -5.50
N LEU A 55 -1.17 6.12 -4.69
CA LEU A 55 -2.57 6.56 -4.65
C LEU A 55 -2.70 8.02 -4.21
N MET A 56 -2.02 8.44 -3.16
CA MET A 56 -2.04 9.83 -2.70
C MET A 56 -1.55 10.79 -3.80
N LYS A 57 -0.48 10.44 -4.51
CA LYS A 57 0.04 11.21 -5.65
C LYS A 57 -0.93 11.25 -6.83
N ALA A 58 -1.59 10.13 -7.14
CA ALA A 58 -2.58 10.04 -8.21
C ALA A 58 -3.88 10.79 -7.90
N ALA A 59 -4.30 10.79 -6.63
CA ALA A 59 -5.51 11.45 -6.17
C ALA A 59 -5.32 12.97 -6.04
N GLY A 60 -4.20 13.40 -5.45
CA GLY A 60 -3.93 14.79 -5.11
C GLY A 60 -4.85 15.33 -3.99
N GLY A 61 -4.82 16.64 -3.78
CA GLY A 61 -5.77 17.34 -2.92
C GLY A 61 -5.74 16.92 -1.44
N ASP A 62 -6.91 16.63 -0.89
CA ASP A 62 -7.16 16.36 0.53
C ASP A 62 -6.70 14.97 1.01
N LEU A 63 -6.27 14.11 0.09
CA LEU A 63 -5.74 12.78 0.40
C LEU A 63 -4.21 12.77 0.56
N VAL A 64 -3.50 13.84 0.21
CA VAL A 64 -2.04 13.90 0.36
C VAL A 64 -1.64 13.77 1.83
N GLY A 65 -0.84 12.74 2.14
CA GLY A 65 -0.37 12.43 3.50
C GLY A 65 -1.38 11.70 4.39
N ARG A 66 -2.57 11.35 3.89
CA ARG A 66 -3.65 10.72 4.66
C ARG A 66 -3.65 9.18 4.56
N PHE A 67 -2.62 8.57 5.13
CA PHE A 67 -2.52 7.10 5.23
C PHE A 67 -3.69 6.46 5.99
N ASP A 68 -4.31 7.20 6.90
CA ASP A 68 -5.47 6.80 7.69
C ASP A 68 -6.76 6.71 6.85
N ARG A 69 -6.82 7.41 5.71
CA ARG A 69 -7.96 7.41 4.79
C ARG A 69 -7.80 6.45 3.62
N ILE A 70 -6.61 5.92 3.38
CA ILE A 70 -6.33 5.07 2.22
C ILE A 70 -5.98 3.68 2.72
N SER A 71 -6.49 2.65 2.06
CA SER A 71 -6.01 1.28 2.21
C SER A 71 -6.01 0.54 0.87
N VAL A 72 -5.30 -0.58 0.80
CA VAL A 72 -5.25 -1.44 -0.37
C VAL A 72 -5.75 -2.84 -0.02
N ALA A 73 -6.93 -3.17 -0.53
CA ALA A 73 -7.48 -4.52 -0.46
C ALA A 73 -7.00 -5.35 -1.66
N HIS A 74 -7.12 -6.67 -1.57
CA HIS A 74 -6.84 -7.58 -2.68
C HIS A 74 -8.04 -8.47 -2.96
N GLN A 75 -8.38 -8.66 -4.22
CA GLN A 75 -9.40 -9.61 -4.65
C GLN A 75 -8.89 -11.06 -4.51
N LYS A 76 -9.78 -12.04 -4.67
CA LYS A 76 -9.43 -13.46 -4.57
C LYS A 76 -8.35 -13.90 -5.58
N ASP A 77 -8.29 -13.23 -6.72
CA ASP A 77 -7.28 -13.43 -7.78
C ASP A 77 -5.95 -12.69 -7.50
N GLY A 78 -5.87 -11.95 -6.39
CA GLY A 78 -4.70 -11.14 -6.03
C GLY A 78 -4.69 -9.74 -6.64
N THR A 79 -5.71 -9.32 -7.37
CA THR A 79 -5.76 -7.97 -7.94
C THR A 79 -5.92 -6.92 -6.83
N PRO A 80 -5.01 -5.92 -6.71
CA PRO A 80 -5.12 -4.87 -5.70
C PRO A 80 -6.23 -3.86 -6.05
N ARG A 81 -6.92 -3.36 -5.01
CA ARG A 81 -8.01 -2.37 -5.10
C ARG A 81 -7.78 -1.24 -4.10
N ALA A 82 -7.91 -0.01 -4.59
CA ALA A 82 -7.90 1.18 -3.74
C ALA A 82 -9.15 1.18 -2.86
N CYS A 83 -8.97 1.47 -1.58
CA CYS A 83 -10.05 1.84 -0.67
C CYS A 83 -9.78 3.25 -0.13
N ILE A 84 -10.79 4.11 -0.15
CA ILE A 84 -10.73 5.49 0.35
C ILE A 84 -11.86 5.65 1.37
N ASP A 85 -11.54 6.10 2.57
CA ASP A 85 -12.47 6.25 3.70
C ASP A 85 -13.27 4.97 4.01
N GLY A 86 -12.62 3.82 3.83
CA GLY A 86 -13.22 2.49 4.06
C GLY A 86 -14.04 1.95 2.89
N GLU A 87 -14.23 2.73 1.81
CA GLU A 87 -15.00 2.31 0.63
C GLU A 87 -14.08 1.94 -0.54
N THR A 88 -14.42 0.86 -1.26
CA THR A 88 -13.67 0.49 -2.47
C THR A 88 -13.85 1.53 -3.57
N SER A 89 -12.75 2.17 -3.97
CA SER A 89 -12.75 3.14 -5.04
C SER A 89 -12.72 2.45 -6.41
N LYS A 90 -13.57 2.95 -7.32
CA LYS A 90 -13.63 2.52 -8.73
C LYS A 90 -12.95 3.50 -9.67
N HIS A 91 -12.16 4.44 -9.15
CA HIS A 91 -11.52 5.49 -9.95
C HIS A 91 -10.02 5.28 -10.12
N PHE A 92 -9.45 4.22 -9.56
CA PHE A 92 -8.01 3.97 -9.59
C PHE A 92 -7.69 2.56 -10.07
N TYR A 93 -6.73 2.46 -10.98
CA TYR A 93 -5.98 1.23 -11.22
C TYR A 93 -4.71 1.26 -10.37
N ILE A 94 -4.36 0.12 -9.78
CA ILE A 94 -3.13 -0.06 -9.00
C ILE A 94 -2.37 -1.26 -9.55
N SER A 95 -1.05 -1.15 -9.62
CA SER A 95 -0.17 -2.31 -9.79
C SER A 95 1.00 -2.20 -8.83
N ILE A 96 1.39 -3.34 -8.25
CA ILE A 96 2.45 -3.46 -7.24
C ILE A 96 3.42 -4.52 -7.74
N SER A 97 4.71 -4.25 -7.65
CA SER A 97 5.78 -5.22 -7.92
C SER A 97 6.88 -5.08 -6.86
N HIS A 98 7.57 -6.16 -6.56
CA HIS A 98 8.69 -6.12 -5.62
C HIS A 98 9.74 -7.20 -5.93
N THR A 99 10.96 -6.91 -5.48
CA THR A 99 12.04 -7.88 -5.28
C THR A 99 12.24 -8.06 -3.76
N ASP A 100 13.30 -8.75 -3.36
CA ASP A 100 13.69 -8.83 -1.95
C ASP A 100 14.24 -7.49 -1.40
N GLU A 101 14.60 -6.55 -2.28
CA GLU A 101 15.26 -5.30 -1.90
C GLU A 101 14.37 -4.08 -2.09
N THR A 102 13.50 -4.09 -3.11
CA THR A 102 12.75 -2.92 -3.56
C THR A 102 11.31 -3.29 -3.87
N ALA A 103 10.37 -2.44 -3.46
CA ALA A 103 8.99 -2.50 -3.89
C ALA A 103 8.63 -1.22 -4.67
N VAL A 104 7.81 -1.36 -5.71
CA VAL A 104 7.31 -0.27 -6.53
C VAL A 104 5.81 -0.41 -6.69
N ALA A 105 5.11 0.72 -6.74
CA ALA A 105 3.71 0.73 -7.09
C ALA A 105 3.38 1.91 -8.01
N VAL A 106 2.43 1.68 -8.90
CA VAL A 106 1.84 2.70 -9.76
C VAL A 106 0.33 2.75 -9.50
N ALA A 107 -0.21 3.96 -9.46
CA ALA A 107 -1.64 4.23 -9.41
C ALA A 107 -2.04 5.17 -10.54
N ALA A 108 -3.11 4.84 -11.26
CA ALA A 108 -3.64 5.68 -12.33
C ALA A 108 -5.11 6.00 -12.06
N ARG A 109 -5.43 7.29 -11.93
CA ARG A 109 -6.81 7.77 -11.79
C ARG A 109 -7.45 7.88 -13.17
N TYR A 110 -8.57 7.20 -13.36
CA TYR A 110 -9.40 7.30 -14.56
C TYR A 110 -10.74 7.98 -14.26
N ALA A 111 -11.34 8.54 -15.30
CA ALA A 111 -12.60 9.30 -15.23
C ALA A 111 -13.79 8.36 -14.96
#